data_AF-A0A950Y140-F1
#
_entry.id   AF-A0A950Y140-F1
#
_cell.length_a   1.000
_cell.length_b   1.000
_cell.length_c   1.000
_cell.angle_alpha   90.00
_cell.angle_beta   90.00
_cell.angle_gamma   90.00
#
_symmetry.space_group_name_H-M   'P 1'
#
loop_
_entity.id
_entity.type
_entity.pdbx_description
1 polymer ?
#
loop_
_entity_poly.entity_id
_entity_poly.type
_entity_poly.pdbx_seq_one_letter_code
_entity_poly.pdbx_strand_id
1 'polypeptide(L)'
;MTPSDVCLLFVVGLLAVYAADLFHGSRFIRFAAIGAVLAAICLAPSYPIRLTGLICLLAAAGLFALDFWSRINYVAGTLASILVPIGFLLFYSGPQRIHAQLAIWLGLVVSSATAIFCWNAKRARLNKMADL
;
A
#
# COMPACT_ATOMS: atom_id res chain seq x y z
N MET A 1 10.33 -18.63 -3.67
CA MET A 1 9.75 -17.52 -2.87
C MET A 1 8.61 -18.08 -2.05
N THR A 2 8.38 -17.51 -0.87
CA THR A 2 7.22 -17.80 -0.04
C THR A 2 6.14 -16.73 -0.25
N PRO A 3 4.86 -17.00 0.11
CA PRO A 3 3.79 -15.99 0.08
C PRO A 3 4.12 -14.75 0.93
N SER A 4 4.87 -14.96 2.02
CA SER A 4 5.36 -13.89 2.88
C SER A 4 6.36 -12.99 2.16
N ASP A 5 7.26 -13.55 1.34
CA ASP A 5 8.21 -12.78 0.53
C ASP A 5 7.49 -11.93 -0.51
N VAL A 6 6.44 -12.46 -1.13
CA VAL A 6 5.62 -11.71 -2.12
C VAL A 6 4.88 -10.55 -1.44
N CYS A 7 4.31 -10.79 -0.24
CA CYS A 7 3.69 -9.74 0.56
C CYS A 7 4.69 -8.66 0.99
N LEU A 8 5.88 -9.07 1.45
CA LEU A 8 6.96 -8.15 1.80
C LEU A 8 7.43 -7.34 0.59
N LEU A 9 7.62 -7.97 -0.57
CA LEU A 9 7.99 -7.29 -1.80
C LEU A 9 6.95 -6.24 -2.20
N PHE A 10 5.66 -6.58 -2.07
CA PHE A 10 4.57 -5.65 -2.34
C PHE A 10 4.58 -4.46 -1.36
N VAL A 11 4.63 -4.72 -0.05
CA VAL A 11 4.58 -3.68 0.97
C VAL A 11 5.82 -2.79 0.94
N VAL A 12 7.01 -3.37 0.80
CA VAL A 12 8.27 -2.62 0.66
C VAL A 12 8.27 -1.81 -0.63
N GLY A 13 7.79 -2.38 -1.74
CA GLY A 13 7.61 -1.64 -3.00
C GLY A 13 6.68 -0.45 -2.83
N LEU A 14 5.55 -0.63 -2.15
CA LEU A 14 4.58 0.43 -1.87
C LEU A 14 5.19 1.54 -0.98
N LEU A 15 5.90 1.17 0.08
CA LEU A 15 6.61 2.08 0.96
C LEU A 15 7.73 2.83 0.22
N ALA A 16 8.43 2.17 -0.70
CA ALA A 16 9.47 2.78 -1.51
C ALA A 16 8.88 3.77 -2.53
N VAL A 17 7.69 3.49 -3.10
CA VAL A 17 6.95 4.46 -3.92
C VAL A 17 6.61 5.68 -3.08
N TYR A 18 6.08 5.49 -1.86
CA TYR A 18 5.83 6.58 -0.94
C TYR A 18 7.12 7.35 -0.61
N ALA A 19 8.19 6.69 -0.19
CA ALA A 19 9.44 7.36 0.12
C ALA A 19 9.98 8.18 -1.08
N ALA A 20 9.92 7.63 -2.29
CA ALA A 20 10.33 8.34 -3.51
C ALA A 20 9.49 9.61 -3.75
N ASP A 21 8.19 9.55 -3.48
CA ASP A 21 7.30 10.71 -3.61
C ASP A 21 7.54 11.76 -2.53
N LEU A 22 7.92 11.37 -1.31
CA LEU A 22 8.11 12.29 -0.19
C LEU A 22 9.43 13.07 -0.32
N PHE A 23 10.50 12.37 -0.72
CA PHE A 23 11.85 12.93 -0.77
C PHE A 23 12.20 13.52 -2.14
N HIS A 24 11.24 13.68 -3.06
CA HIS A 24 11.51 14.01 -4.47
C HIS A 24 12.63 13.13 -5.04
N GLY A 25 12.57 11.83 -4.72
CA GLY A 25 13.60 10.87 -5.08
C GLY A 25 13.77 10.79 -6.60
N SER A 26 14.96 10.33 -7.02
CA SER A 26 15.25 10.09 -8.43
C SER A 26 14.13 9.27 -9.09
N ARG A 27 13.72 9.66 -10.31
CA ARG A 27 12.71 8.95 -11.11
C ARG A 27 13.04 7.46 -11.22
N PHE A 28 14.33 7.10 -11.23
CA PHE A 28 14.80 5.72 -11.23
C PHE A 28 14.32 4.90 -10.02
N ILE A 29 14.40 5.47 -8.80
CA ILE A 29 13.95 4.80 -7.57
C ILE A 29 12.44 4.59 -7.62
N ARG A 30 11.70 5.56 -8.16
CA ARG A 30 10.25 5.47 -8.34
C ARG A 30 9.88 4.34 -9.30
N PHE A 31 10.54 4.25 -10.45
CA PHE A 31 10.31 3.17 -11.41
C PHE A 31 10.69 1.79 -10.85
N ALA A 32 11.80 1.70 -10.12
CA ALA A 32 12.20 0.46 -9.45
C ALA A 32 11.17 0.01 -8.39
N ALA A 33 10.65 0.95 -7.60
CA ALA A 33 9.63 0.68 -6.59
C ALA A 33 8.30 0.23 -7.22
N ILE A 34 7.85 0.90 -8.30
CA ILE A 34 6.68 0.46 -9.09
C ILE A 34 6.93 -0.94 -9.67
N GLY A 35 8.13 -1.20 -10.19
CA GLY A 35 8.54 -2.49 -10.70
C GLY A 35 8.47 -3.60 -9.64
N ALA A 36 8.86 -3.31 -8.39
CA ALA A 36 8.75 -4.26 -7.28
C ALA A 36 7.29 -4.59 -6.93
N VAL A 37 6.41 -3.58 -6.94
CA VAL A 37 4.96 -3.79 -6.75
C VAL A 37 4.37 -4.65 -7.87
N LEU A 38 4.71 -4.35 -9.13
CA LEU A 38 4.27 -5.13 -10.29
C LEU A 38 4.79 -6.56 -10.26
N ALA A 39 6.06 -6.76 -9.91
CA ALA A 39 6.65 -8.09 -9.77
C ALA A 39 5.91 -8.91 -8.69
N ALA A 40 5.55 -8.29 -7.56
CA ALA A 40 4.76 -8.94 -6.53
C ALA A 40 3.37 -9.37 -7.05
N ILE A 41 2.71 -8.52 -7.83
CA ILE A 41 1.40 -8.84 -8.46
C ILE A 41 1.54 -9.98 -9.48
N CYS A 42 2.59 -9.97 -10.30
CA CYS A 42 2.83 -11.03 -11.28
C CYS A 42 3.17 -12.39 -10.65
N LEU A 43 3.80 -12.39 -9.47
CA LEU A 43 4.16 -13.60 -8.72
C LEU A 43 3.02 -14.10 -7.81
N ALA A 44 2.02 -13.26 -7.52
CA ALA A 44 0.84 -13.60 -6.73
C ALA A 44 0.01 -14.79 -7.26
N PRO A 45 -0.26 -14.93 -8.58
CA PRO A 45 -1.03 -16.05 -9.12
C PRO A 45 -0.29 -17.40 -9.13
N SER A 46 0.99 -17.43 -8.78
CA SER A 46 1.73 -18.69 -8.60
C SER A 46 1.29 -19.49 -7.37
N TYR A 47 0.38 -18.95 -6.55
CA TYR A 47 -0.14 -19.57 -5.33
C TYR A 47 -1.68 -19.66 -5.35
N PRO A 48 -2.29 -20.62 -4.64
CA PRO A 48 -3.74 -20.75 -4.51
C PRO A 48 -4.35 -19.53 -3.79
N ILE A 49 -4.93 -18.64 -4.59
CA ILE A 49 -5.52 -17.36 -4.17
C ILE A 49 -6.99 -17.53 -3.76
N ARG A 50 -7.44 -16.76 -2.78
CA ARG A 50 -8.87 -16.57 -2.47
C ARG A 50 -9.39 -15.26 -3.05
N LEU A 51 -10.53 -15.35 -3.73
CA LEU A 51 -11.29 -14.22 -4.24
C LEU A 51 -11.59 -13.15 -3.17
N THR A 52 -11.86 -13.56 -1.93
CA THR A 52 -12.13 -12.64 -0.83
C THR A 52 -10.95 -11.70 -0.53
N GLY A 53 -9.73 -12.21 -0.49
CA GLY A 53 -8.55 -11.36 -0.30
C GLY A 53 -8.28 -10.44 -1.48
N LEU A 54 -8.51 -10.94 -2.72
CA LEU A 54 -8.38 -10.14 -3.93
C LEU A 54 -9.37 -8.96 -3.94
N ILE A 55 -10.62 -9.19 -3.55
CA ILE A 55 -11.64 -8.15 -3.44
C ILE A 55 -11.23 -7.09 -2.42
N CYS A 56 -10.70 -7.50 -1.25
CA CYS A 56 -10.19 -6.55 -0.26
C CYS A 56 -9.02 -5.71 -0.80
N LEU A 57 -8.08 -6.31 -1.53
CA LEU A 57 -6.97 -5.56 -2.14
C LEU A 57 -7.43 -4.61 -3.25
N LEU A 58 -8.40 -5.02 -4.06
CA LEU A 58 -9.00 -4.15 -5.09
C LEU A 58 -9.76 -2.98 -4.45
N ALA A 59 -10.51 -3.22 -3.38
CA ALA A 59 -11.18 -2.18 -2.63
C ALA A 59 -10.16 -1.21 -1.98
N ALA A 60 -9.04 -1.72 -1.45
CA ALA A 60 -7.96 -0.89 -0.93
C ALA A 60 -7.34 -0.01 -2.04
N ALA A 61 -7.05 -0.58 -3.21
CA ALA A 61 -6.54 0.16 -4.35
C ALA A 61 -7.53 1.24 -4.82
N GLY A 62 -8.82 0.92 -4.86
CA GLY A 62 -9.88 1.89 -5.16
C GLY A 62 -9.92 3.04 -4.16
N LEU A 63 -9.81 2.74 -2.85
CA LEU A 63 -9.75 3.76 -1.80
C LEU A 63 -8.51 4.65 -1.91
N PHE A 64 -7.34 4.09 -2.24
CA PHE A 64 -6.13 4.88 -2.51
C PHE A 64 -6.27 5.76 -3.74
N ALA A 65 -6.84 5.23 -4.84
CA ALA A 65 -7.09 6.01 -6.05
C ALA A 65 -8.10 7.14 -5.79
N LEU A 66 -9.13 6.86 -4.99
CA LEU A 66 -10.14 7.84 -4.60
C LEU A 66 -9.54 8.91 -3.68
N ASP A 67 -8.67 8.56 -2.75
CA ASP A 67 -7.94 9.53 -1.93
C ASP A 67 -7.04 10.44 -2.78
N PHE A 68 -6.31 9.84 -3.73
CA PHE A 68 -5.46 10.57 -4.68
C PHE A 68 -6.27 11.57 -5.55
N TRP A 69 -7.43 11.13 -6.07
CA TRP A 69 -8.25 11.93 -6.98
C TRP A 69 -9.08 12.98 -6.24
N SER A 70 -9.75 12.59 -5.15
CA SER A 70 -10.59 13.46 -4.34
C SER A 70 -9.76 14.46 -3.55
N ARG A 71 -8.45 14.23 -3.41
CA ARG A 71 -7.49 15.17 -2.86
C ARG A 71 -7.80 15.55 -1.40
N ILE A 72 -8.80 14.97 -0.74
CA ILE A 72 -9.44 15.51 0.49
C ILE A 72 -9.79 14.41 1.51
N ASN A 73 -9.78 13.13 1.14
CA ASN A 73 -10.39 12.08 1.97
C ASN A 73 -9.37 11.22 2.72
N TYR A 74 -8.74 11.81 3.75
CA TYR A 74 -7.90 11.10 4.74
C TYR A 74 -8.49 9.78 5.24
N VAL A 75 -9.82 9.75 5.39
CA VAL A 75 -10.56 8.58 5.85
C VAL A 75 -10.47 7.42 4.85
N ALA A 76 -10.45 7.71 3.55
CA ALA A 76 -10.28 6.69 2.51
C ALA A 76 -8.87 6.10 2.54
N GLY A 77 -7.83 6.94 2.68
CA GLY A 77 -6.45 6.49 2.80
C GLY A 77 -6.19 5.64 4.05
N THR A 78 -6.76 6.00 5.20
CA THR A 78 -6.65 5.19 6.42
C THR A 78 -7.41 3.88 6.32
N LEU A 79 -8.65 3.89 5.79
CA LEU A 79 -9.39 2.66 5.53
C LEU A 79 -8.67 1.74 4.54
N ALA A 80 -8.06 2.29 3.48
CA ALA A 80 -7.25 1.54 2.53
C ALA A 80 -6.07 0.86 3.23
N SER A 81 -5.36 1.58 4.11
CA SER A 81 -4.21 1.04 4.83
C SER A 81 -4.55 -0.08 5.82
N ILE A 82 -5.79 -0.11 6.33
CA ILE A 82 -6.33 -1.22 7.13
C ILE A 82 -6.78 -2.38 6.24
N LEU A 83 -7.37 -2.08 5.07
CA LEU A 83 -7.82 -3.11 4.13
C LEU A 83 -6.68 -3.87 3.47
N VAL A 84 -5.52 -3.26 3.23
CA VAL A 84 -4.34 -3.93 2.65
C VAL A 84 -3.89 -5.17 3.45
N PRO A 85 -3.57 -5.07 4.76
CA PRO A 85 -3.13 -6.22 5.54
C PRO A 85 -4.23 -7.28 5.71
N ILE A 86 -5.50 -6.86 5.84
CA ILE A 86 -6.65 -7.77 5.86
C ILE A 86 -6.78 -8.51 4.53
N GLY A 87 -6.63 -7.79 3.42
CA GLY A 87 -6.63 -8.35 2.07
C GLY A 87 -5.55 -9.40 1.91
N PHE A 88 -4.31 -9.11 2.30
CA PHE A 88 -3.19 -10.08 2.26
C PHE A 88 -3.39 -11.29 3.18
N LEU A 89 -3.93 -11.09 4.38
CA LEU A 89 -4.29 -12.18 5.31
C LEU A 89 -5.31 -13.15 4.68
N LEU A 90 -6.26 -12.61 3.93
CA LEU A 90 -7.31 -13.36 3.27
C LEU A 90 -6.90 -13.87 1.87
N PHE A 91 -5.83 -13.32 1.29
CA PHE A 91 -5.41 -13.55 -0.09
C PHE A 91 -4.88 -14.97 -0.31
N TYR A 92 -4.07 -15.48 0.62
CA TYR A 92 -3.50 -16.81 0.54
C TYR A 92 -4.32 -17.83 1.35
N SER A 93 -4.46 -19.04 0.79
CA SER A 93 -5.27 -20.11 1.39
C SER A 93 -4.45 -21.26 1.98
N GLY A 94 -5.05 -21.97 2.95
CA GLY A 94 -4.46 -23.18 3.54
C GLY A 94 -3.16 -22.91 4.32
N PRO A 95 -2.17 -23.83 4.28
CA PRO A 95 -0.92 -23.71 5.02
C PRO A 95 0.00 -22.58 4.51
N GLN A 96 -0.34 -21.97 3.38
CA GLN A 96 0.39 -20.86 2.76
C GLN A 96 -0.09 -19.48 3.23
N ARG A 97 -0.93 -19.44 4.27
CA ARG A 97 -1.35 -18.18 4.91
C ARG A 97 -0.15 -17.46 5.51
N ILE A 98 -0.14 -16.14 5.32
CA ILE A 98 0.83 -15.27 5.96
C ILE A 98 0.60 -15.29 7.47
N HIS A 99 1.67 -15.31 8.27
CA HIS A 99 1.57 -15.16 9.72
C HIS A 99 0.84 -13.87 10.09
N ALA A 100 -0.18 -13.99 10.95
CA ALA A 100 -1.01 -12.87 11.35
C ALA A 100 -0.22 -11.72 11.99
N GLN A 101 0.80 -12.03 12.78
CA GLN A 101 1.71 -11.02 13.35
C GLN A 101 2.41 -10.21 12.27
N LEU A 102 2.93 -10.85 11.21
CA LEU A 102 3.61 -10.17 10.12
C LEU A 102 2.64 -9.25 9.36
N ALA A 103 1.42 -9.71 9.09
CA ALA A 103 0.39 -8.89 8.45
C ALA A 103 -0.01 -7.67 9.29
N ILE A 104 -0.10 -7.83 10.63
CA ILE A 104 -0.39 -6.71 11.55
C ILE A 104 0.76 -5.70 11.52
N TRP A 105 2.01 -6.14 11.64
CA TRP A 105 3.17 -5.24 11.59
C TRP A 105 3.26 -4.48 10.26
N LEU A 106 3.08 -5.17 9.14
CA LEU A 106 3.07 -4.54 7.82
C LEU A 106 1.90 -3.56 7.67
N GLY A 107 0.73 -3.92 8.18
CA GLY A 107 -0.43 -3.05 8.23
C GLY A 107 -0.20 -1.76 9.01
N LEU A 108 0.42 -1.86 10.19
CA LEU A 108 0.80 -0.71 11.01
C LEU A 108 1.80 0.19 10.28
N VAL A 109 2.86 -0.39 9.70
CA VAL A 109 3.88 0.39 8.98
C VAL A 109 3.27 1.11 7.77
N VAL A 110 2.45 0.42 6.97
CA VAL A 110 1.77 1.03 5.83
C VAL A 110 0.81 2.13 6.29
N SER A 111 0.01 1.88 7.33
CA SER A 111 -0.93 2.87 7.88
C SER A 111 -0.21 4.12 8.40
N SER A 112 0.91 3.95 9.11
CA SER A 112 1.74 5.05 9.58
C SER A 112 2.36 5.83 8.42
N ALA A 113 2.90 5.15 7.41
CA ALA A 113 3.47 5.79 6.23
C ALA A 113 2.41 6.60 5.45
N THR A 114 1.23 6.01 5.23
CA THR A 114 0.10 6.69 4.58
C THR A 114 -0.35 7.91 5.39
N ALA A 115 -0.46 7.79 6.72
CA ALA A 115 -0.85 8.90 7.58
C ALA A 115 0.15 10.08 7.52
N ILE A 116 1.46 9.79 7.51
CA ILE A 116 2.52 10.79 7.33
C ILE A 116 2.42 11.45 5.96
N PHE A 117 2.14 10.67 4.92
CA PHE A 117 1.92 11.17 3.56
C PHE A 117 0.77 12.15 3.48
N CYS A 118 -0.39 11.73 4.00
CA CYS A 118 -1.57 12.58 4.03
C CYS A 118 -1.28 13.85 4.86
N TRP A 119 -0.60 13.73 6.02
CA TRP A 119 -0.17 14.87 6.85
C TRP A 119 0.65 15.89 6.08
N ASN A 120 1.69 15.45 5.37
CA ASN A 120 2.53 16.33 4.57
C ASN A 120 1.77 16.94 3.38
N ALA A 121 0.92 16.16 2.71
CA ALA A 121 0.08 16.66 1.62
C ALA A 121 -0.92 17.73 2.10
N LYS A 122 -1.51 17.57 3.29
CA LYS A 122 -2.39 18.57 3.91
C LYS A 122 -1.62 19.83 4.28
N ARG A 123 -0.45 19.69 4.91
CA ARG A 123 0.38 20.83 5.32
C ARG A 123 0.87 21.64 4.12
N ALA A 124 1.33 20.98 3.06
CA ALA A 124 1.75 21.63 1.83
C ALA A 124 0.61 22.45 1.17
N ARG A 125 -0.64 22.00 1.30
CA ARG A 125 -1.81 22.72 0.78
C ARG A 125 -2.24 23.89 1.64
N LEU A 126 -2.26 23.71 2.95
CA LEU A 126 -2.56 24.80 3.88
C LEU A 126 -1.55 25.94 3.69
N ASN A 127 -0.27 25.61 3.50
CA ASN A 127 0.75 26.60 3.18
C ASN A 127 0.48 27.28 1.83
N LYS A 128 0.10 26.53 0.78
CA LYS A 128 -0.26 27.13 -0.53
C LYS A 128 -1.52 27.99 -0.51
N MET A 129 -2.47 27.70 0.38
CA MET A 129 -3.67 28.51 0.57
C MET A 129 -3.43 29.73 1.46
N ALA A 130 -2.41 29.71 2.31
CA ALA A 130 -2.02 30.86 3.12
C ALA A 130 -1.24 31.92 2.31
N ASP A 131 -0.67 31.53 1.17
CA ASP A 131 0.02 32.43 0.22
C ASP A 131 -0.93 33.10 -0.80
N LEU A 132 -2.24 32.81 -0.75
CA LEU A 132 -3.30 33.39 -1.60
C LEU A 132 -4.10 34.44 -0.83
#